data_AF-A0A6M3S387-F1
#
_entry.id   AF-A0A6M3S387-F1
#
_cell.length_a   1.000
_cell.length_b   1.000
_cell.length_c   1.000
_cell.angle_alpha   90.00
_cell.angle_beta   90.00
_cell.angle_gamma   90.00
#
_symmetry.space_group_name_H-M   'P 1'
#
loop_
_entity.id
_entity.type
_entity.pdbx_description
1 polymer ?
#
loop_
_entity_poly.entity_id
_entity_poly.type
_entity_poly.pdbx_seq_one_letter_code
_entity_poly.pdbx_strand_id
1 'polypeptide(L)'
;MNYVGQLAGQVFVTVKELYKGLNPATLSGCIDIIVVRQPNGSLQCSPFHVRFGKMGVLRSREKVVDIEINGESVDLHMKLGDNGEAFFVQETDNDQEVIPMYLATSPILSEGASRMESQLKRNSADRIRGLDANTSAQVSPPSETPSSGSLVKKRRKRRRKSQLGMATRIKHESSSSDEEHAAAKPSSTSHLPLLSSVSYKKTLRLTSEQLKSLKLKNGPNDVVFSVTTQYQGTCRCEGTIYLWNWDDKVVISDIDGTITRSDTLGHILPTLGKDWTHQGIAKLYHKVSQNGYKFLYCSARAIGMADMTRGYLHWVNERGTVLPQGPLLLSPSSLFSALHREVIEKKPEKFKVQCLTDIKNLFFPNTEPFYAAFGNRPADVYSYKQVGVSLNRIFTVNPKGELVQEHAKTNISSYVRLCEVVDHVFPLLKRSHSSDFPCSDTFSNFTFWREPPPPFENQDVHSASA
;
A
#
# COMPACT_ATOMS: atom_id res chain seq x y z
N MET A 1 37.67 18.49 -24.78
CA MET A 1 36.44 17.69 -25.05
C MET A 1 35.43 17.95 -23.92
N ASN A 2 34.55 18.94 -24.06
CA ASN A 2 33.56 19.32 -23.04
C ASN A 2 32.10 19.01 -23.46
N TYR A 3 31.91 18.06 -24.39
CA TYR A 3 30.57 17.71 -24.88
C TYR A 3 29.77 16.82 -23.91
N VAL A 4 30.44 16.04 -23.07
CA VAL A 4 29.77 15.15 -22.09
C VAL A 4 29.15 15.94 -20.94
N GLY A 5 29.78 17.04 -20.50
CA GLY A 5 29.26 17.92 -19.44
C GLY A 5 28.06 18.77 -19.86
N GLN A 6 27.99 19.18 -21.13
CA GLN A 6 26.85 19.93 -21.67
C GLN A 6 25.63 19.04 -21.94
N LEU A 7 25.83 17.81 -22.43
CA LEU A 7 24.75 16.82 -22.60
C LEU A 7 24.17 16.37 -21.25
N ALA A 8 25.04 16.10 -20.26
CA ALA A 8 24.60 15.79 -18.90
C ALA A 8 23.80 16.97 -18.29
N GLY A 9 24.27 18.21 -18.48
CA GLY A 9 23.57 19.42 -18.04
C GLY A 9 22.20 19.64 -18.70
N GLN A 10 22.08 19.39 -20.01
CA GLN A 10 20.80 19.49 -20.72
C GLN A 10 19.81 18.40 -20.29
N VAL A 11 20.25 17.14 -20.16
CA VAL A 11 19.42 16.02 -19.70
C VAL A 11 18.96 16.23 -18.23
N PHE A 12 19.82 16.79 -17.38
CA PHE A 12 19.48 17.08 -15.98
C PHE A 12 18.38 18.14 -15.84
N VAL A 13 18.37 19.14 -16.73
CA VAL A 13 17.31 20.17 -16.78
C VAL A 13 16.00 19.55 -17.27
N THR A 14 16.03 18.73 -18.31
CA THR A 14 14.82 18.10 -18.89
C THR A 14 14.11 17.16 -17.91
N VAL A 15 14.86 16.43 -17.07
CA VAL A 15 14.27 15.51 -16.08
C VAL A 15 13.73 16.25 -14.87
N LYS A 16 14.46 17.27 -14.38
CA LYS A 16 13.99 18.14 -13.30
C LYS A 16 12.71 18.89 -13.69
N GLU A 17 12.55 19.22 -14.97
CA GLU A 17 11.30 19.75 -15.54
C GLU A 17 10.20 18.69 -15.63
N LEU A 18 10.52 17.45 -16.03
CA LEU A 18 9.57 16.33 -16.03
C LEU A 18 8.94 16.11 -14.64
N TYR A 19 9.75 16.14 -13.57
CA TYR A 19 9.28 15.97 -12.19
C TYR A 19 8.52 17.17 -11.63
N LYS A 20 8.91 18.40 -11.99
CA LYS A 20 8.15 19.60 -11.60
C LYS A 20 6.79 19.67 -12.30
N GLY A 21 6.62 18.98 -13.42
CA GLY A 21 5.35 18.87 -14.15
C GLY A 21 4.44 17.72 -13.73
N LEU A 22 4.96 16.71 -13.01
CA LEU A 22 4.17 15.57 -12.55
C LEU A 22 3.37 15.94 -11.30
N ASN A 23 2.05 16.00 -11.43
CA ASN A 23 1.17 16.14 -10.29
C ASN A 23 1.05 14.78 -9.58
N PRO A 24 1.50 14.61 -8.32
CA PRO A 24 1.37 13.34 -7.61
C PRO A 24 -0.07 12.84 -7.50
N ALA A 25 -1.06 13.73 -7.64
CA ALA A 25 -2.48 13.37 -7.66
C ALA A 25 -2.93 12.61 -8.92
N THR A 26 -2.15 12.66 -10.01
CA THR A 26 -2.46 11.99 -11.29
C THR A 26 -1.67 10.69 -11.49
N LEU A 27 -0.83 10.30 -10.52
CA LEU A 27 -0.08 9.05 -10.59
C LEU A 27 -0.92 7.88 -10.04
N SER A 28 -0.91 6.78 -10.77
CA SER A 28 -1.43 5.48 -10.32
C SER A 28 -0.30 4.68 -9.67
N GLY A 29 -0.64 3.83 -8.70
CA GLY A 29 0.36 3.04 -7.98
C GLY A 29 -0.30 2.15 -6.93
N CYS A 30 0.38 1.05 -6.60
CA CYS A 30 -0.02 0.14 -5.53
C CYS A 30 1.19 -0.21 -4.65
N ILE A 31 0.91 -0.47 -3.37
CA ILE A 31 1.90 -0.98 -2.43
C ILE A 31 1.89 -2.50 -2.50
N ASP A 32 3.06 -3.13 -2.43
CA ASP A 32 3.15 -4.58 -2.39
C ASP A 32 2.42 -5.15 -1.16
N ILE A 33 1.81 -6.31 -1.35
CA ILE A 33 0.98 -6.95 -0.32
C ILE A 33 1.76 -8.10 0.30
N ILE A 34 1.72 -8.20 1.63
CA ILE A 34 2.31 -9.32 2.38
C ILE A 34 1.16 -10.17 2.89
N VAL A 35 1.16 -11.44 2.52
CA VAL A 35 0.25 -12.47 3.02
C VAL A 35 1.05 -13.43 3.87
N VAL A 36 0.63 -13.66 5.10
CA VAL A 36 1.31 -14.55 6.05
C VAL A 36 0.42 -15.75 6.36
N ARG A 37 0.94 -16.94 6.06
CA ARG A 37 0.32 -18.22 6.43
C ARG A 37 0.56 -18.49 7.91
N GLN A 38 -0.55 -18.62 8.64
CA GLN A 38 -0.57 -18.91 10.07
C GLN A 38 -0.36 -20.41 10.34
N PRO A 39 0.01 -20.81 11.58
CA PRO A 39 0.20 -22.22 11.93
C PRO A 39 -1.02 -23.12 11.65
N ASN A 40 -2.23 -22.58 11.82
CA ASN A 40 -3.49 -23.28 11.56
C ASN A 40 -3.91 -23.28 10.07
N GLY A 41 -3.05 -22.78 9.17
CA GLY A 41 -3.32 -22.68 7.73
C GLY A 41 -4.28 -21.55 7.33
N SER A 42 -4.71 -20.69 8.26
CA SER A 42 -5.37 -19.43 7.89
C SER A 42 -4.37 -18.45 7.29
N LEU A 43 -4.87 -17.48 6.52
CA LEU A 43 -4.08 -16.44 5.89
C LEU A 43 -4.47 -15.09 6.46
N GLN A 44 -3.47 -14.25 6.73
CA GLN A 44 -3.65 -12.85 7.04
C GLN A 44 -2.89 -12.01 6.01
N CYS A 45 -3.37 -10.83 5.67
CA CYS A 45 -2.71 -9.95 4.71
C CYS A 45 -2.54 -8.54 5.23
N SER A 46 -1.49 -7.84 4.76
CA SER A 46 -1.41 -6.38 4.85
C SER A 46 -2.54 -5.73 4.04
N PRO A 47 -2.83 -4.42 4.23
CA PRO A 47 -3.84 -3.73 3.46
C PRO A 47 -3.48 -3.63 1.97
N PHE A 48 -4.49 -3.75 1.10
CA PHE A 48 -4.41 -3.53 -0.35
C PHE A 48 -4.51 -2.03 -0.63
N HIS A 49 -3.37 -1.35 -0.59
CA HIS A 49 -3.29 0.05 -0.94
C HIS A 49 -3.11 0.19 -2.46
N VAL A 50 -4.19 0.54 -3.14
CA VAL A 50 -4.22 0.73 -4.59
C VAL A 50 -4.81 2.09 -4.91
N ARG A 51 -4.18 2.82 -5.83
CA ARG A 51 -4.64 4.12 -6.29
C ARG A 51 -4.54 4.24 -7.80
N PHE A 52 -5.57 4.81 -8.39
CA PHE A 52 -5.56 5.32 -9.74
C PHE A 52 -5.48 6.85 -9.70
N GLY A 53 -4.67 7.44 -10.56
CA GLY A 53 -4.61 8.89 -10.73
C GLY A 53 -5.99 9.49 -11.01
N LYS A 54 -6.20 10.78 -10.70
CA LYS A 54 -7.52 11.42 -10.85
C LYS A 54 -8.08 11.25 -12.27
N MET A 55 -9.11 10.42 -12.39
CA MET A 55 -9.65 9.95 -13.65
C MET A 55 -11.04 10.59 -13.87
N GLY A 56 -11.07 11.88 -14.21
CA GLY A 56 -12.31 12.60 -14.58
C GLY A 56 -13.51 12.40 -13.63
N VAL A 57 -14.72 12.47 -14.19
CA VAL A 57 -15.97 12.05 -13.51
C VAL A 57 -16.35 10.69 -14.07
N LEU A 58 -16.35 9.66 -13.22
CA LEU A 58 -16.63 8.27 -13.61
C LEU A 58 -18.08 7.91 -13.38
N ARG A 59 -18.66 7.14 -14.31
CA ARG A 59 -19.96 6.47 -14.13
C ARG A 59 -19.82 5.34 -13.11
N SER A 60 -20.91 4.94 -12.46
CA SER A 60 -20.86 3.88 -11.44
C SER A 60 -20.28 2.54 -11.94
N ARG A 61 -20.47 2.21 -13.23
CA ARG A 61 -19.87 1.02 -13.88
C ARG A 61 -18.36 1.15 -14.09
N GLU A 62 -17.83 2.37 -14.21
CA GLU A 62 -16.41 2.65 -14.39
C GLU A 62 -15.67 2.71 -13.04
N LYS A 63 -16.38 2.46 -11.93
CA LYS A 63 -15.82 2.40 -10.58
C LYS A 63 -15.50 0.97 -10.13
N VAL A 64 -15.49 -0.01 -11.02
CA VAL A 64 -15.05 -1.38 -10.74
C VAL A 64 -13.58 -1.49 -11.07
N VAL A 65 -12.82 -2.08 -10.15
CA VAL A 65 -11.40 -2.39 -10.33
C VAL A 65 -11.28 -3.90 -10.43
N ASP A 66 -10.82 -4.37 -11.58
CA ASP A 66 -10.55 -5.77 -11.85
C ASP A 66 -9.17 -6.15 -11.29
N ILE A 67 -9.02 -7.40 -10.88
CA ILE A 67 -7.79 -7.94 -10.30
C ILE A 67 -7.36 -9.17 -11.12
N GLU A 68 -6.10 -9.18 -11.53
CA GLU A 68 -5.43 -10.33 -12.11
C GLU A 68 -4.26 -10.75 -11.21
N ILE A 69 -4.11 -12.04 -10.96
CA ILE A 69 -2.99 -12.60 -10.19
C ILE A 69 -2.28 -13.65 -11.05
N ASN A 70 -0.97 -13.49 -11.22
CA ASN A 70 -0.14 -14.35 -12.07
C ASN A 70 -0.71 -14.49 -13.51
N GLY A 71 -1.35 -13.44 -14.03
CA GLY A 71 -1.99 -13.42 -15.36
C GLY A 71 -3.40 -14.02 -15.43
N GLU A 72 -3.95 -14.50 -14.31
CA GLU A 72 -5.30 -15.05 -14.24
C GLU A 72 -6.26 -14.07 -13.53
N SER A 73 -7.41 -13.78 -14.15
CA SER A 73 -8.45 -12.97 -13.51
C SER A 73 -9.06 -13.70 -12.31
N VAL A 74 -9.29 -12.98 -11.22
CA VAL A 74 -9.92 -13.52 -10.01
C VAL A 74 -11.34 -13.00 -9.85
N ASP A 75 -12.22 -13.81 -9.25
CA ASP A 75 -13.61 -13.43 -8.94
C ASP A 75 -13.68 -12.57 -7.66
N LEU A 76 -12.89 -11.50 -7.64
CA LEU A 76 -12.86 -10.49 -6.59
C LEU A 76 -12.62 -9.13 -7.25
N HIS A 77 -13.42 -8.15 -6.84
CA HIS A 77 -13.39 -6.81 -7.41
C HIS A 77 -13.23 -5.78 -6.29
N MET A 78 -12.52 -4.70 -6.59
CA MET A 78 -12.51 -3.50 -5.74
C MET A 78 -13.43 -2.45 -6.32
N LYS A 79 -13.80 -1.49 -5.48
CA LYS A 79 -14.52 -0.29 -5.87
C LYS A 79 -13.59 0.91 -5.85
N LEU A 80 -13.64 1.71 -6.90
CA LEU A 80 -12.91 2.96 -7.02
C LEU A 80 -13.67 4.11 -6.33
N GLY A 81 -13.01 4.73 -5.36
CA GLY A 81 -13.46 5.94 -4.67
C GLY A 81 -13.24 7.20 -5.51
N ASP A 82 -13.84 8.31 -5.05
CA ASP A 82 -13.81 9.58 -5.79
C ASP A 82 -12.43 10.25 -5.77
N ASN A 83 -11.54 9.88 -4.83
CA ASN A 83 -10.17 10.38 -4.78
C ASN A 83 -9.17 9.46 -5.52
N GLY A 84 -9.69 8.42 -6.20
CA GLY A 84 -8.90 7.44 -6.94
C GLY A 84 -8.39 6.28 -6.08
N GLU A 85 -8.73 6.21 -4.80
CA GLU A 85 -8.42 5.07 -3.93
C GLU A 85 -9.31 3.87 -4.27
N ALA A 86 -8.75 2.67 -4.34
CA ALA A 86 -9.53 1.44 -4.49
C ALA A 86 -9.67 0.72 -3.14
N PHE A 87 -10.85 0.15 -2.89
CA PHE A 87 -11.15 -0.60 -1.66
C PHE A 87 -12.13 -1.74 -1.93
N PHE A 88 -12.09 -2.79 -1.11
CA PHE A 88 -13.09 -3.84 -1.14
C PHE A 88 -14.35 -3.40 -0.40
N VAL A 89 -15.48 -3.97 -0.80
CA VAL A 89 -16.79 -3.73 -0.18
C VAL A 89 -17.17 -4.97 0.63
N GLN A 90 -17.41 -4.80 1.92
CA GLN A 90 -17.89 -5.86 2.80
C GLN A 90 -19.32 -5.57 3.21
N GLU A 91 -20.19 -6.57 3.07
CA GLU A 91 -21.56 -6.55 3.57
C GLU A 91 -21.58 -6.76 5.09
N THR A 92 -22.43 -6.01 5.76
CA THR A 92 -22.66 -6.09 7.21
C THR A 92 -24.15 -6.18 7.48
N ASP A 93 -24.56 -7.32 8.04
CA ASP A 93 -25.96 -7.63 8.40
C ASP A 93 -26.35 -7.14 9.80
N ASN A 94 -25.43 -6.46 10.49
CA ASN A 94 -25.58 -6.21 11.92
C ASN A 94 -26.13 -4.80 12.17
N ASP A 95 -27.43 -4.70 12.49
CA ASP A 95 -28.14 -3.45 12.80
C ASP A 95 -27.57 -2.69 14.03
N GLN A 96 -26.62 -3.29 14.76
CA GLN A 96 -25.96 -2.71 15.94
C GLN A 96 -24.54 -2.17 15.66
N GLU A 97 -23.94 -2.45 14.50
CA GLU A 97 -22.60 -1.92 14.16
C GLU A 97 -22.75 -0.52 13.54
N VAL A 98 -22.56 0.53 14.33
CA VAL A 98 -22.56 1.91 13.82
C VAL A 98 -21.32 2.10 12.93
N ILE A 99 -21.49 1.96 11.62
CA ILE A 99 -20.41 2.16 10.65
C ILE A 99 -20.06 3.66 10.60
N PRO A 100 -18.81 4.06 10.90
CA PRO A 100 -18.40 5.44 10.76
C PRO A 100 -18.61 5.93 9.33
N MET A 101 -19.11 7.16 9.16
CA MET A 101 -19.48 7.72 7.85
C MET A 101 -18.35 7.70 6.81
N TYR A 102 -17.08 7.73 7.24
CA TYR A 102 -15.92 7.65 6.34
C TYR A 102 -15.69 6.23 5.75
N LEU A 103 -16.20 5.19 6.42
CA LEU A 103 -16.13 3.79 5.99
C LEU A 103 -17.41 3.30 5.31
N ALA A 104 -18.52 4.01 5.43
CA ALA A 104 -19.75 3.65 4.73
C ALA A 104 -19.56 3.71 3.20
N THR A 105 -20.11 2.72 2.49
CA THR A 105 -20.10 2.67 1.02
C THR A 105 -21.39 2.03 0.49
N SER A 106 -21.51 1.93 -0.83
CA SER A 106 -22.58 1.20 -1.52
C SER A 106 -22.03 -0.07 -2.19
N PRO A 107 -22.88 -1.07 -2.51
CA PRO A 107 -22.45 -2.29 -3.18
C PRO A 107 -21.74 -2.00 -4.51
N ILE A 108 -20.96 -2.98 -4.97
CA ILE A 108 -20.48 -3.01 -6.35
C ILE A 108 -21.68 -3.39 -7.22
N LEU A 109 -22.11 -2.48 -8.10
CA LEU A 109 -23.27 -2.73 -8.96
C LEU A 109 -22.91 -3.80 -10.00
N SER A 110 -23.40 -5.03 -9.80
CA SER A 110 -23.33 -6.07 -10.82
C SER A 110 -24.14 -5.67 -12.07
N GLU A 111 -23.85 -6.32 -13.20
CA GLU A 111 -24.48 -6.02 -14.50
C GLU A 111 -26.03 -6.08 -14.43
N GLY A 112 -26.57 -6.96 -13.57
CA GLY A 112 -28.00 -7.10 -13.28
C GLY A 112 -28.59 -5.97 -12.41
N ALA A 113 -27.89 -5.57 -11.33
CA ALA A 113 -28.37 -4.51 -10.43
C ALA A 113 -28.44 -3.14 -11.12
N SER A 114 -27.48 -2.86 -12.02
CA SER A 114 -27.46 -1.62 -12.79
C SER A 114 -28.60 -1.51 -13.82
N ARG A 115 -29.07 -2.63 -14.38
CA ARG A 115 -30.26 -2.67 -15.24
C ARG A 115 -31.50 -2.28 -14.44
N MET A 116 -31.64 -2.82 -13.23
CA MET A 116 -32.77 -2.51 -12.34
C MET A 116 -32.75 -1.03 -11.88
N GLU A 117 -31.60 -0.47 -11.50
CA GLU A 117 -31.48 0.95 -11.13
C GLU A 117 -31.77 1.89 -12.30
N SER A 118 -31.36 1.52 -13.52
CA SER A 118 -31.66 2.30 -14.73
C SER A 118 -33.15 2.26 -15.09
N GLN A 119 -33.86 1.17 -14.78
CA GLN A 119 -35.31 1.07 -14.94
C GLN A 119 -36.05 1.84 -13.84
N LEU A 120 -35.59 1.78 -12.59
CA LEU A 120 -36.14 2.56 -11.47
C LEU A 120 -36.00 4.07 -11.73
N LYS A 121 -34.86 4.54 -12.24
CA LYS A 121 -34.66 5.95 -12.62
C LYS A 121 -35.50 6.39 -13.83
N ARG A 122 -35.73 5.52 -14.82
CA ARG A 122 -36.68 5.79 -15.92
C ARG A 122 -38.12 5.87 -15.41
N ASN A 123 -38.54 4.91 -14.59
CA ASN A 123 -39.87 4.88 -13.99
C ASN A 123 -40.12 6.09 -13.06
N SER A 124 -39.08 6.60 -12.40
CA SER A 124 -39.17 7.82 -11.59
C SER A 124 -39.30 9.08 -12.44
N ALA A 125 -38.65 9.14 -13.61
CA ALA A 125 -38.80 10.24 -14.56
C ALA A 125 -40.17 10.22 -15.27
N ASP A 126 -40.74 9.04 -15.51
CA ASP A 126 -42.08 8.87 -16.06
C ASP A 126 -43.18 9.21 -15.04
N ARG A 127 -42.95 8.98 -13.73
CA ARG A 127 -43.86 9.43 -12.66
C ARG A 127 -43.92 10.95 -12.50
N ILE A 128 -42.86 11.68 -12.85
CA ILE A 128 -42.85 13.16 -12.80
C ILE A 128 -43.55 13.76 -14.04
N ARG A 129 -43.69 13.00 -15.13
CA ARG A 129 -44.30 13.46 -16.38
C ARG A 129 -45.79 13.12 -16.52
N GLY A 130 -46.39 12.49 -15.51
CA GLY A 130 -47.78 12.00 -15.52
C GLY A 130 -48.83 12.90 -14.86
N LEU A 131 -48.45 14.08 -14.38
CA LEU A 131 -49.38 15.10 -13.87
C LEU A 131 -49.37 16.27 -14.85
N ASP A 132 -50.00 16.08 -16.02
CA ASP A 132 -50.59 17.14 -16.85
C ASP A 132 -51.07 16.52 -18.17
N ALA A 133 -52.32 16.03 -18.18
CA ALA A 133 -53.11 15.92 -19.41
C ALA A 133 -54.59 15.76 -19.07
N ASN A 134 -55.36 16.83 -19.26
CA ASN A 134 -56.78 16.73 -19.48
C ASN A 134 -57.13 17.42 -20.81
N THR A 135 -58.01 16.77 -21.58
CA THR A 135 -58.78 17.26 -22.75
C THR A 135 -58.35 16.81 -24.16
N SER A 136 -58.85 15.64 -24.55
CA SER A 136 -59.75 15.31 -25.68
C SER A 136 -59.63 15.97 -27.08
N ALA A 137 -59.58 15.06 -28.07
CA ALA A 137 -60.32 14.99 -29.36
C ALA A 137 -59.70 15.47 -30.70
N GLN A 138 -59.32 14.44 -31.48
CA GLN A 138 -59.80 14.09 -32.84
C GLN A 138 -59.25 14.70 -34.16
N VAL A 139 -58.86 13.73 -35.03
CA VAL A 139 -58.97 13.63 -36.51
C VAL A 139 -57.74 13.95 -37.37
N SER A 140 -57.43 12.97 -38.23
CA SER A 140 -56.35 12.74 -39.22
C SER A 140 -56.77 13.12 -40.67
N PRO A 141 -56.00 12.86 -41.76
CA PRO A 141 -54.61 13.17 -42.18
C PRO A 141 -54.61 13.73 -43.65
N PRO A 142 -53.65 13.51 -44.61
CA PRO A 142 -52.18 13.35 -44.61
C PRO A 142 -51.44 14.32 -45.60
N SER A 143 -50.10 14.20 -45.67
CA SER A 143 -49.23 14.15 -46.88
C SER A 143 -48.17 15.25 -47.17
N GLU A 144 -47.04 14.74 -47.69
CA GLU A 144 -45.97 15.33 -48.53
C GLU A 144 -44.72 16.04 -47.92
N THR A 145 -43.56 15.43 -48.23
CA THR A 145 -42.19 16.00 -48.32
C THR A 145 -41.99 16.73 -49.67
N PRO A 146 -40.85 17.39 -50.06
CA PRO A 146 -39.53 17.54 -49.41
C PRO A 146 -38.82 18.94 -49.57
N SER A 147 -37.62 19.03 -48.96
CA SER A 147 -36.38 19.64 -49.50
C SER A 147 -35.94 21.09 -49.20
N SER A 148 -34.64 21.17 -48.89
CA SER A 148 -33.62 22.17 -49.27
C SER A 148 -33.55 23.54 -48.58
N GLY A 149 -32.33 23.99 -48.27
CA GLY A 149 -32.04 25.41 -48.15
C GLY A 149 -30.94 25.80 -47.15
N SER A 150 -29.76 26.09 -47.68
CA SER A 150 -28.50 26.38 -46.99
C SER A 150 -28.29 27.82 -46.52
N LEU A 151 -27.48 27.96 -45.45
CA LEU A 151 -26.32 28.86 -45.32
C LEU A 151 -26.44 30.40 -45.09
N VAL A 152 -25.50 30.81 -44.22
CA VAL A 152 -24.67 32.04 -44.09
C VAL A 152 -25.03 33.27 -43.21
N LYS A 153 -24.07 33.55 -42.29
CA LYS A 153 -23.31 34.82 -42.04
C LYS A 153 -23.67 35.74 -40.83
N LYS A 154 -22.81 35.64 -39.80
CA LYS A 154 -21.84 36.67 -39.30
C LYS A 154 -22.37 38.04 -38.80
N ARG A 155 -22.09 38.41 -37.53
CA ARG A 155 -21.19 39.55 -37.11
C ARG A 155 -21.20 39.91 -35.60
N ARG A 156 -19.97 39.95 -35.05
CA ARG A 156 -19.30 40.73 -33.96
C ARG A 156 -20.03 41.87 -33.20
N LYS A 157 -19.77 41.94 -31.87
CA LYS A 157 -19.15 43.02 -31.01
C LYS A 157 -19.63 42.84 -29.54
N ARG A 158 -18.97 43.21 -28.43
CA ARG A 158 -17.67 43.80 -28.03
C ARG A 158 -17.58 43.71 -26.48
N ARG A 159 -16.35 43.69 -25.94
CA ARG A 159 -15.94 43.68 -24.51
C ARG A 159 -16.42 44.92 -23.71
N ARG A 160 -16.57 44.77 -22.39
CA ARG A 160 -16.04 45.72 -21.38
C ARG A 160 -15.67 45.02 -20.07
N LYS A 161 -14.62 45.55 -19.43
CA LYS A 161 -13.83 45.05 -18.30
C LYS A 161 -13.72 46.19 -17.29
N SER A 162 -13.82 45.90 -15.99
CA SER A 162 -13.23 46.70 -14.88
C SER A 162 -13.60 46.01 -13.56
N GLN A 163 -12.92 46.18 -12.44
CA GLN A 163 -11.51 46.24 -12.06
C GLN A 163 -11.53 46.18 -10.52
N LEU A 164 -10.44 45.69 -9.95
CA LEU A 164 -10.16 45.47 -8.54
C LEU A 164 -10.11 46.79 -7.73
N GLY A 165 -10.52 46.75 -6.46
CA GLY A 165 -10.28 47.80 -5.46
C GLY A 165 -10.11 47.19 -4.07
N MET A 166 -9.00 47.51 -3.40
CA MET A 166 -8.52 46.99 -2.13
C MET A 166 -8.29 48.20 -1.19
N ALA A 167 -8.73 48.15 0.09
CA ALA A 167 -8.07 48.77 1.27
C ALA A 167 -8.97 48.87 2.54
N THR A 168 -8.56 48.14 3.59
CA THR A 168 -8.35 48.50 5.02
C THR A 168 -9.33 49.36 5.85
N ARG A 169 -9.79 48.87 7.05
CA ARG A 169 -9.36 49.27 8.43
C ARG A 169 -10.28 48.77 9.59
N ILE A 170 -9.68 47.97 10.51
CA ILE A 170 -9.67 47.97 12.00
C ILE A 170 -10.93 48.29 12.86
N LYS A 171 -11.36 47.34 13.73
CA LYS A 171 -11.55 47.41 15.23
C LYS A 171 -12.26 46.13 15.75
N HIS A 172 -11.63 45.29 16.57
CA HIS A 172 -11.55 45.23 18.05
C HIS A 172 -12.72 44.50 18.77
N GLU A 173 -12.34 43.35 19.33
CA GLU A 173 -12.72 42.57 20.53
C GLU A 173 -14.01 42.79 21.36
N SER A 174 -14.36 41.68 22.05
CA SER A 174 -15.23 41.47 23.23
C SER A 174 -16.60 40.87 22.86
N SER A 175 -17.27 39.98 23.60
CA SER A 175 -17.04 39.13 24.79
C SER A 175 -18.41 38.46 25.08
N SER A 176 -18.44 37.26 25.69
CA SER A 176 -19.56 36.71 26.50
C SER A 176 -20.86 36.34 25.76
N SER A 177 -21.73 35.41 26.14
CA SER A 177 -21.82 34.21 26.99
C SER A 177 -23.28 33.72 26.79
N ASP A 178 -23.53 32.41 26.92
CA ASP A 178 -24.78 31.77 27.42
C ASP A 178 -26.10 32.04 26.65
N GLU A 179 -27.14 31.21 26.58
CA GLU A 179 -27.48 29.84 26.99
C GLU A 179 -28.78 29.50 26.22
N GLU A 180 -29.12 28.20 26.18
CA GLU A 180 -30.42 27.56 25.94
C GLU A 180 -31.62 28.28 25.26
N HIS A 181 -32.25 27.60 24.29
CA HIS A 181 -33.63 27.13 24.48
C HIS A 181 -34.04 25.93 23.60
N ALA A 182 -34.47 24.91 24.35
CA ALA A 182 -35.19 23.67 24.07
C ALA A 182 -36.08 23.55 22.81
N ALA A 183 -35.84 22.43 22.14
CA ALA A 183 -36.77 21.45 21.55
C ALA A 183 -38.30 21.64 21.65
N ALA A 184 -38.95 21.50 20.49
CA ALA A 184 -40.25 20.82 20.36
C ALA A 184 -40.28 19.98 19.07
N LYS A 185 -40.46 18.66 19.23
CA LYS A 185 -40.71 17.66 18.17
C LYS A 185 -42.12 17.82 17.60
N PRO A 186 -42.38 17.29 16.39
CA PRO A 186 -43.47 16.35 16.27
C PRO A 186 -43.06 15.02 15.64
N SER A 187 -43.49 13.95 16.30
CA SER A 187 -43.43 12.55 15.90
C SER A 187 -44.67 12.17 15.07
N SER A 188 -44.45 11.58 13.90
CA SER A 188 -45.42 10.67 13.28
C SER A 188 -44.68 9.65 12.40
N THR A 189 -44.35 8.52 13.02
CA THR A 189 -43.75 7.35 12.38
C THR A 189 -44.87 6.49 11.80
N SER A 190 -45.04 6.50 10.48
CA SER A 190 -45.79 5.45 9.77
C SER A 190 -44.86 4.27 9.50
N HIS A 191 -45.28 3.11 9.98
CA HIS A 191 -44.59 1.82 9.82
C HIS A 191 -44.48 1.45 8.34
N LEU A 192 -43.24 1.32 7.85
CA LEU A 192 -42.90 0.50 6.67
C LEU A 192 -42.16 -0.74 7.18
N PRO A 193 -42.46 -1.95 6.66
CA PRO A 193 -41.83 -3.18 7.13
C PRO A 193 -40.31 -3.11 6.87
N LEU A 194 -39.51 -3.37 7.92
CA LEU A 194 -38.06 -3.51 7.87
C LEU A 194 -37.68 -4.51 6.77
N LEU A 195 -37.23 -4.02 5.61
CA LEU A 195 -36.15 -4.71 4.93
C LEU A 195 -34.96 -4.61 5.90
N SER A 196 -34.36 -5.73 6.27
CA SER A 196 -33.04 -5.75 6.91
C SER A 196 -32.13 -4.80 6.11
N SER A 197 -31.73 -3.67 6.69
CA SER A 197 -30.95 -2.68 5.97
C SER A 197 -29.51 -3.17 5.90
N VAL A 198 -29.24 -4.02 4.90
CA VAL A 198 -27.87 -4.48 4.61
C VAL A 198 -27.01 -3.23 4.42
N SER A 199 -26.01 -3.12 5.28
CA SER A 199 -25.06 -2.01 5.26
C SER A 199 -23.75 -2.48 4.65
N TYR A 200 -22.95 -1.56 4.13
CA TYR A 200 -21.71 -1.90 3.44
C TYR A 200 -20.56 -1.05 3.98
N LYS A 201 -19.45 -1.71 4.31
CA LYS A 201 -18.23 -1.06 4.79
C LYS A 201 -17.06 -1.22 3.84
N LYS A 202 -16.24 -0.18 3.75
CA LYS A 202 -14.94 -0.20 3.06
C LYS A 202 -13.96 -1.04 3.86
N THR A 203 -13.26 -1.95 3.19
CA THR A 203 -12.12 -2.66 3.75
C THR A 203 -10.95 -2.67 2.77
N LEU A 204 -9.75 -2.66 3.31
CA LEU A 204 -8.51 -2.84 2.54
C LEU A 204 -7.93 -4.24 2.75
N ARG A 205 -8.56 -5.08 3.57
CA ARG A 205 -8.08 -6.42 3.89
C ARG A 205 -9.12 -7.44 3.49
N LEU A 206 -8.63 -8.51 2.89
CA LEU A 206 -9.42 -9.68 2.51
C LEU A 206 -9.52 -10.64 3.70
N THR A 207 -10.60 -11.42 3.74
CA THR A 207 -10.74 -12.52 4.69
C THR A 207 -9.79 -13.67 4.34
N SER A 208 -9.55 -14.58 5.29
CA SER A 208 -8.72 -15.75 5.00
C SER A 208 -9.29 -16.63 3.88
N GLU A 209 -10.60 -16.68 3.69
CA GLU A 209 -11.25 -17.46 2.63
C GLU A 209 -11.05 -16.82 1.26
N GLN A 210 -11.24 -15.49 1.18
CA GLN A 210 -10.94 -14.71 -0.01
C GLN A 210 -9.46 -14.80 -0.39
N LEU A 211 -8.54 -14.76 0.58
CA LEU A 211 -7.11 -14.94 0.31
C LEU A 211 -6.78 -16.34 -0.21
N LYS A 212 -7.49 -17.37 0.25
CA LYS A 212 -7.30 -18.75 -0.24
C LYS A 212 -7.81 -18.92 -1.67
N SER A 213 -8.89 -18.23 -2.05
CA SER A 213 -9.41 -18.28 -3.43
C SER A 213 -8.47 -17.66 -4.46
N LEU A 214 -7.54 -16.79 -4.03
CA LEU A 214 -6.47 -16.24 -4.88
C LEU A 214 -5.43 -17.27 -5.32
N LYS A 215 -5.38 -18.46 -4.69
CA LYS A 215 -4.44 -19.56 -5.01
C LYS A 215 -2.97 -19.12 -5.11
N LEU A 216 -2.54 -18.28 -4.18
CA LEU A 216 -1.17 -17.73 -4.12
C LEU A 216 -0.12 -18.85 -4.00
N LYS A 217 0.99 -18.69 -4.73
CA LYS A 217 2.19 -19.52 -4.63
C LYS A 217 3.10 -18.97 -3.53
N ASN A 218 3.92 -19.83 -2.92
CA ASN A 218 4.90 -19.38 -1.91
C ASN A 218 5.89 -18.40 -2.54
N GLY A 219 6.17 -17.29 -1.86
CA GLY A 219 7.01 -16.21 -2.37
C GLY A 219 6.22 -15.20 -3.22
N PRO A 220 6.84 -14.57 -4.22
CA PRO A 220 6.24 -13.50 -5.02
C PRO A 220 5.15 -14.02 -5.97
N ASN A 221 4.07 -13.25 -6.11
CA ASN A 221 3.00 -13.44 -7.07
C ASN A 221 2.68 -12.09 -7.71
N ASP A 222 2.64 -12.02 -9.03
CA ASP A 222 2.35 -10.77 -9.72
C ASP A 222 0.87 -10.43 -9.59
N VAL A 223 0.55 -9.17 -9.30
CA VAL A 223 -0.83 -8.67 -9.27
C VAL A 223 -0.97 -7.44 -10.14
N VAL A 224 -2.05 -7.41 -10.92
CA VAL A 224 -2.43 -6.27 -11.76
C VAL A 224 -3.82 -5.82 -11.36
N PHE A 225 -3.94 -4.53 -11.06
CA PHE A 225 -5.22 -3.86 -10.85
C PHE A 225 -5.55 -3.04 -12.08
N SER A 226 -6.76 -3.18 -12.61
CA SER A 226 -7.16 -2.42 -13.79
C SER A 226 -8.53 -1.76 -13.64
N VAL A 227 -8.64 -0.54 -14.18
CA VAL A 227 -9.92 0.17 -14.31
C VAL A 227 -10.09 0.57 -15.75
N THR A 228 -11.24 0.19 -16.32
CA THR A 228 -11.58 0.56 -17.69
C THR A 228 -12.64 1.65 -17.71
N THR A 229 -12.33 2.75 -18.39
CA THR A 229 -13.22 3.90 -18.58
C THR A 229 -13.53 4.09 -20.05
N GLN A 230 -14.69 4.66 -20.37
CA GLN A 230 -15.08 4.91 -21.76
C GLN A 230 -14.19 5.95 -22.45
N TYR A 231 -13.68 6.94 -21.70
CA TYR A 231 -13.00 8.10 -22.27
C TYR A 231 -11.47 8.01 -22.22
N GLN A 232 -10.91 7.32 -21.22
CA GLN A 232 -9.45 7.23 -21.04
C GLN A 232 -8.90 5.82 -21.31
N GLY A 233 -9.78 4.87 -21.66
CA GLY A 233 -9.41 3.47 -21.85
C GLY A 233 -9.11 2.77 -20.53
N THR A 234 -8.28 1.72 -20.59
CA THR A 234 -7.88 0.92 -19.43
C THR A 234 -6.62 1.46 -18.79
N CYS A 235 -6.71 1.88 -17.53
CA CYS A 235 -5.56 2.17 -16.69
C CYS A 235 -5.20 0.92 -15.89
N ARG A 236 -3.90 0.60 -15.80
CA ARG A 236 -3.37 -0.54 -15.06
C ARG A 236 -2.36 -0.09 -14.02
N CYS A 237 -2.30 -0.80 -12.92
CA CYS A 237 -1.30 -0.64 -11.88
C CYS A 237 -0.80 -2.03 -11.46
N GLU A 238 0.52 -2.18 -11.35
CA GLU A 238 1.17 -3.46 -11.10
C GLU A 238 1.86 -3.47 -9.74
N GLY A 239 1.84 -4.64 -9.10
CA GLY A 239 2.52 -4.87 -7.84
C GLY A 239 2.76 -6.35 -7.60
N THR A 240 3.22 -6.68 -6.39
CA THR A 240 3.53 -8.06 -6.03
C THR A 240 2.88 -8.43 -4.70
N ILE A 241 2.27 -9.61 -4.65
CA ILE A 241 1.76 -10.26 -3.43
C ILE A 241 2.78 -11.31 -2.99
N TYR A 242 3.33 -11.12 -1.80
CA TYR A 242 4.28 -12.05 -1.20
C TYR A 242 3.57 -12.98 -0.22
N LEU A 243 3.59 -14.28 -0.49
CA LEU A 243 3.14 -15.30 0.45
C LEU A 243 4.32 -15.82 1.28
N TRP A 244 4.32 -15.47 2.56
CA TRP A 244 5.31 -15.87 3.57
C TRP A 244 4.67 -16.76 4.65
N ASN A 245 5.51 -17.39 5.46
CA ASN A 245 5.09 -18.12 6.65
C ASN A 245 5.28 -17.29 7.91
N TRP A 246 4.52 -17.59 8.97
CA TRP A 246 4.58 -16.89 10.26
C TRP A 246 5.95 -16.98 10.95
N ASP A 247 6.76 -17.99 10.63
CA ASP A 247 8.09 -18.23 11.20
C ASP A 247 9.25 -17.63 10.40
N ASP A 248 8.97 -17.08 9.21
CA ASP A 248 9.97 -16.39 8.37
C ASP A 248 10.61 -15.22 9.15
N LYS A 249 11.91 -15.02 8.93
CA LYS A 249 12.70 -13.95 9.56
C LYS A 249 12.95 -12.83 8.55
N VAL A 250 12.56 -11.62 8.90
CA VAL A 250 12.52 -10.48 8.00
C VAL A 250 13.62 -9.48 8.36
N VAL A 251 14.33 -8.99 7.35
CA VAL A 251 15.28 -7.89 7.42
C VAL A 251 14.65 -6.65 6.80
N ILE A 252 14.56 -5.58 7.57
CA ILE A 252 14.02 -4.30 7.10
C ILE A 252 15.17 -3.49 6.46
N SER A 253 14.94 -2.87 5.32
CA SER A 253 15.87 -1.90 4.75
C SER A 253 15.12 -0.65 4.32
N ASP A 254 15.53 0.50 4.85
CA ASP A 254 15.19 1.76 4.19
C ASP A 254 15.87 1.83 2.80
N ILE A 255 15.32 2.64 1.89
CA ILE A 255 15.87 2.82 0.55
C ILE A 255 16.64 4.13 0.46
N ASP A 256 16.00 5.24 0.84
CA ASP A 256 16.45 6.60 0.57
C ASP A 256 17.54 7.01 1.58
N GLY A 257 18.80 6.94 1.15
CA GLY A 257 19.97 7.22 2.00
C GLY A 257 20.59 5.97 2.64
N THR A 258 19.94 4.82 2.49
CA THR A 258 20.45 3.52 2.98
C THR A 258 20.95 2.64 1.86
N ILE A 259 20.14 2.44 0.81
CA ILE A 259 20.55 1.80 -0.44
C ILE A 259 21.17 2.86 -1.35
N THR A 260 20.47 3.97 -1.55
CA THR A 260 21.02 5.15 -2.22
C THR A 260 21.97 5.91 -1.29
N ARG A 261 22.98 6.59 -1.83
CA ARG A 261 23.94 7.38 -1.03
C ARG A 261 23.41 8.73 -0.54
N SER A 262 22.23 9.16 -1.00
CA SER A 262 21.67 10.47 -0.69
C SER A 262 20.15 10.44 -0.58
N ASP A 263 19.66 11.09 0.46
CA ASP A 263 18.25 11.29 0.79
C ASP A 263 17.57 12.33 -0.12
N THR A 264 18.31 13.35 -0.58
CA THR A 264 17.74 14.52 -1.27
C THR A 264 17.70 14.38 -2.79
N LEU A 265 18.46 13.43 -3.34
CA LEU A 265 18.52 13.13 -4.77
C LEU A 265 17.72 11.88 -5.18
N GLY A 266 17.16 11.13 -4.22
CA GLY A 266 16.34 9.94 -4.48
C GLY A 266 15.08 10.21 -5.32
N HIS A 267 14.62 11.46 -5.38
CA HIS A 267 13.50 11.87 -6.25
C HIS A 267 13.86 11.97 -7.75
N ILE A 268 15.13 11.80 -8.14
CA ILE A 268 15.62 11.93 -9.54
C ILE A 268 16.13 10.56 -10.06
N LEU A 269 15.60 9.47 -9.50
CA LEU A 269 16.09 8.11 -9.74
C LEU A 269 16.09 7.58 -11.20
N PRO A 270 15.21 8.00 -12.14
CA PRO A 270 15.12 7.32 -13.43
C PRO A 270 16.21 7.70 -14.43
N THR A 271 17.14 8.62 -14.10
CA THR A 271 18.14 9.07 -15.10
C THR A 271 19.61 8.87 -14.77
N LEU A 272 19.98 8.31 -13.62
CA LEU A 272 21.40 8.26 -13.24
C LEU A 272 21.83 6.93 -12.60
N GLY A 273 22.39 6.05 -13.45
CA GLY A 273 23.63 5.28 -13.23
C GLY A 273 23.85 4.45 -11.96
N LYS A 274 24.83 3.54 -12.07
CA LYS A 274 25.26 2.59 -11.03
C LYS A 274 25.94 3.26 -9.82
N ASP A 275 26.30 4.54 -9.95
CA ASP A 275 27.23 5.25 -9.05
C ASP A 275 26.59 5.77 -7.75
N TRP A 276 25.26 5.74 -7.65
CA TRP A 276 24.52 6.31 -6.51
C TRP A 276 24.12 5.31 -5.43
N THR A 277 24.48 4.03 -5.59
CA THR A 277 24.23 2.97 -4.60
C THR A 277 25.47 2.78 -3.70
N HIS A 278 25.27 2.46 -2.42
CA HIS A 278 26.38 2.09 -1.56
C HIS A 278 27.08 0.81 -2.06
N GLN A 279 28.41 0.81 -2.08
CA GLN A 279 29.18 -0.36 -2.52
C GLN A 279 29.06 -1.51 -1.52
N GLY A 280 28.97 -2.74 -2.02
CA GLY A 280 28.87 -3.97 -1.25
C GLY A 280 27.46 -4.31 -0.75
N ILE A 281 26.47 -3.41 -0.87
CA ILE A 281 25.14 -3.64 -0.31
C ILE A 281 24.39 -4.77 -1.04
N ALA A 282 24.49 -4.82 -2.37
CA ALA A 282 23.82 -5.85 -3.16
C ALA A 282 24.41 -7.23 -2.82
N LYS A 283 25.73 -7.32 -2.69
CA LYS A 283 26.43 -8.54 -2.26
C LYS A 283 26.04 -8.98 -0.85
N LEU A 284 26.01 -8.04 0.10
CA LEU A 284 25.58 -8.32 1.47
C LEU A 284 24.14 -8.86 1.50
N TYR A 285 23.20 -8.12 0.91
CA TYR A 285 21.78 -8.47 0.96
C TYR A 285 21.50 -9.79 0.26
N HIS A 286 22.18 -10.04 -0.86
CA HIS A 286 22.10 -11.33 -1.55
C HIS A 286 22.53 -12.48 -0.64
N LYS A 287 23.68 -12.38 0.05
CA LYS A 287 24.13 -13.41 0.99
C LYS A 287 23.19 -13.60 2.18
N VAL A 288 22.68 -12.50 2.76
CA VAL A 288 21.69 -12.57 3.84
C VAL A 288 20.42 -13.30 3.36
N SER A 289 19.98 -13.05 2.13
CA SER A 289 18.84 -13.76 1.54
C SER A 289 19.13 -15.25 1.28
N GLN A 290 20.34 -15.60 0.84
CA GLN A 290 20.78 -16.99 0.71
C GLN A 290 20.74 -17.74 2.04
N ASN A 291 21.01 -17.04 3.16
CA ASN A 291 20.89 -17.60 4.50
C ASN A 291 19.43 -17.78 4.98
N GLY A 292 18.45 -17.49 4.14
CA GLY A 292 17.02 -17.78 4.37
C GLY A 292 16.20 -16.58 4.84
N TYR A 293 16.82 -15.43 5.09
CA TYR A 293 16.13 -14.23 5.52
C TYR A 293 15.35 -13.57 4.37
N LYS A 294 14.17 -13.02 4.69
CA LYS A 294 13.34 -12.24 3.76
C LYS A 294 13.66 -10.76 3.87
N PHE A 295 13.54 -10.01 2.78
CA PHE A 295 13.73 -8.56 2.79
C PHE A 295 12.40 -7.82 2.74
N LEU A 296 12.28 -6.76 3.53
CA LEU A 296 11.19 -5.79 3.51
C LEU A 296 11.79 -4.41 3.24
N TYR A 297 11.44 -3.80 2.12
CA TYR A 297 11.96 -2.49 1.74
C TYR A 297 10.99 -1.38 2.16
N CYS A 298 11.52 -0.29 2.69
CA CYS A 298 10.73 0.86 3.13
C CYS A 298 11.21 2.14 2.45
N SER A 299 10.28 2.98 2.00
CA SER A 299 10.59 4.33 1.51
C SER A 299 9.49 5.31 1.91
N ALA A 300 9.90 6.56 2.17
CA ALA A 300 8.97 7.65 2.46
C ALA A 300 8.29 8.23 1.19
N ARG A 301 8.60 7.69 0.00
CA ARG A 301 8.01 8.12 -1.26
C ARG A 301 6.51 7.84 -1.33
N ALA A 302 5.82 8.62 -2.14
CA ALA A 302 4.40 8.46 -2.39
C ALA A 302 4.11 7.20 -3.23
N ILE A 303 2.94 6.59 -3.00
CA ILE A 303 2.47 5.40 -3.71
C ILE A 303 2.50 5.51 -5.25
N GLY A 304 2.27 6.71 -5.82
CA GLY A 304 2.35 6.93 -7.26
C GLY A 304 3.75 6.79 -7.86
N MET A 305 4.78 6.63 -7.03
CA MET A 305 6.17 6.36 -7.44
C MET A 305 6.57 4.89 -7.25
N ALA A 306 5.60 4.00 -7.00
CA ALA A 306 5.86 2.58 -6.73
C ALA A 306 6.66 1.91 -7.86
N ASP A 307 6.18 2.01 -9.10
CA ASP A 307 6.77 1.30 -10.25
C ASP A 307 8.22 1.74 -10.49
N MET A 308 8.50 3.03 -10.38
CA MET A 308 9.85 3.58 -10.51
C MET A 308 10.77 3.08 -9.40
N THR A 309 10.27 3.02 -8.17
CA THR A 309 11.06 2.58 -7.02
C THR A 309 11.34 1.08 -7.09
N ARG A 310 10.35 0.27 -7.46
CA ARG A 310 10.50 -1.17 -7.72
C ARG A 310 11.47 -1.42 -8.87
N GLY A 311 11.32 -0.70 -9.98
CA GLY A 311 12.22 -0.76 -11.12
C GLY A 311 13.68 -0.43 -10.77
N TYR A 312 13.91 0.55 -9.90
CA TYR A 312 15.25 0.83 -9.37
C TYR A 312 15.82 -0.36 -8.59
N LEU A 313 15.06 -0.93 -7.64
CA LEU A 313 15.53 -2.08 -6.85
C LEU A 313 15.91 -3.27 -7.75
N HIS A 314 15.13 -3.54 -8.80
CA HIS A 314 15.45 -4.56 -9.79
C HIS A 314 16.69 -4.24 -10.62
N TRP A 315 16.96 -2.96 -10.90
CA TRP A 315 18.10 -2.54 -11.70
C TRP A 315 19.42 -2.49 -10.92
N VAL A 316 19.38 -2.36 -9.58
CA VAL A 316 20.59 -2.37 -8.75
C VAL A 316 21.33 -3.70 -8.93
N ASN A 317 22.47 -3.61 -9.60
CA ASN A 317 23.33 -4.74 -9.90
C ASN A 317 24.81 -4.39 -9.67
N GLU A 318 25.42 -5.08 -8.70
CA GLU A 318 26.82 -4.98 -8.37
C GLU A 318 27.58 -6.22 -8.85
N ARG A 319 28.34 -6.08 -9.94
CA ARG A 319 29.19 -7.13 -10.52
C ARG A 319 28.44 -8.47 -10.75
N GLY A 320 27.19 -8.40 -11.21
CA GLY A 320 26.33 -9.56 -11.44
C GLY A 320 25.46 -9.96 -10.25
N THR A 321 25.67 -9.37 -9.07
CA THR A 321 24.84 -9.60 -7.89
C THR A 321 23.73 -8.56 -7.80
N VAL A 322 22.48 -9.02 -7.77
CA VAL A 322 21.29 -8.18 -7.65
C VAL A 322 20.77 -8.16 -6.22
N LEU A 323 20.00 -7.14 -5.87
CA LEU A 323 19.25 -7.13 -4.61
C LEU A 323 18.22 -8.27 -4.58
N PRO A 324 17.99 -8.89 -3.42
CA PRO A 324 16.95 -9.90 -3.27
C PRO A 324 15.56 -9.27 -3.46
N GLN A 325 14.62 -10.07 -3.95
CA GLN A 325 13.23 -9.62 -4.06
C GLN A 325 12.61 -9.47 -2.67
N GLY A 326 11.73 -8.47 -2.53
CA GLY A 326 11.00 -8.23 -1.30
C GLY A 326 9.94 -7.15 -1.47
N PRO A 327 8.88 -7.17 -0.65
CA PRO A 327 7.82 -6.17 -0.68
C PRO A 327 8.35 -4.75 -0.41
N LEU A 328 7.83 -3.81 -1.19
CA LEU A 328 8.08 -2.38 -1.05
C LEU A 328 6.94 -1.69 -0.29
N LEU A 329 7.24 -1.22 0.92
CA LEU A 329 6.38 -0.31 1.68
C LEU A 329 6.66 1.13 1.31
N LEU A 330 5.59 1.85 0.99
CA LEU A 330 5.63 3.27 0.64
C LEU A 330 4.79 4.08 1.62
N SER A 331 5.11 5.36 1.73
CA SER A 331 4.22 6.30 2.39
C SER A 331 2.94 6.43 1.57
N PRO A 332 1.77 6.05 2.11
CA PRO A 332 0.49 6.24 1.44
C PRO A 332 0.03 7.69 1.55
N SER A 333 0.95 8.65 1.52
CA SER A 333 0.77 10.11 1.65
C SER A 333 -0.32 10.72 0.76
N SER A 334 -0.84 9.96 -0.20
CA SER A 334 -1.94 10.36 -1.08
C SER A 334 -3.30 9.71 -0.72
N LEU A 335 -3.35 8.72 0.18
CA LEU A 335 -4.53 7.91 0.52
C LEU A 335 -5.38 8.45 1.66
N PHE A 336 -4.89 9.40 2.45
CA PHE A 336 -5.56 9.80 3.69
C PHE A 336 -6.21 11.18 3.62
N SER A 337 -7.22 11.37 4.47
CA SER A 337 -7.89 12.65 4.68
C SER A 337 -6.89 13.76 5.04
N ALA A 338 -7.25 15.02 4.79
CA ALA A 338 -6.39 16.18 5.02
C ALA A 338 -5.80 16.25 6.46
N LEU A 339 -6.51 15.74 7.46
CA LEU A 339 -6.05 15.66 8.86
C LEU A 339 -4.91 14.65 9.06
N HIS A 340 -4.99 13.48 8.42
CA HIS A 340 -3.92 12.48 8.49
C HIS A 340 -2.67 12.95 7.74
N ARG A 341 -2.85 13.73 6.67
CA ARG A 341 -1.75 14.35 5.95
C ARG A 341 -0.92 15.25 6.86
N GLU A 342 -1.55 16.07 7.70
CA GLU A 342 -0.85 16.93 8.66
C GLU A 342 -0.07 16.12 9.70
N VAL A 343 -0.63 15.01 10.20
CA VAL A 343 0.05 14.14 11.18
C VAL A 343 1.25 13.41 10.57
N ILE A 344 1.10 12.88 9.35
CA ILE A 344 2.17 12.18 8.62
C ILE A 344 3.29 13.16 8.26
N GLU A 345 2.94 14.37 7.80
CA GLU A 345 3.91 15.41 7.46
C GLU A 345 4.67 15.93 8.70
N LYS A 346 4.02 15.98 9.87
CA LYS A 346 4.66 16.44 11.12
C LYS A 346 5.46 15.36 11.86
N LYS A 347 5.10 14.08 11.74
CA LYS A 347 5.71 12.95 12.49
C LYS A 347 5.84 11.68 11.62
N PRO A 348 6.71 11.67 10.59
CA PRO A 348 6.85 10.54 9.68
C PRO A 348 7.27 9.23 10.38
N GLU A 349 8.04 9.32 11.46
CA GLU A 349 8.49 8.18 12.26
C GLU A 349 7.33 7.43 12.92
N LYS A 350 6.29 8.14 13.38
CA LYS A 350 5.10 7.48 13.96
C LYS A 350 4.35 6.64 12.93
N PHE A 351 4.29 7.15 11.71
CA PHE A 351 3.67 6.45 10.60
C PHE A 351 4.46 5.19 10.23
N LYS A 352 5.80 5.30 10.14
CA LYS A 352 6.68 4.15 9.90
C LYS A 352 6.52 3.08 11.00
N VAL A 353 6.48 3.48 12.27
CA VAL A 353 6.19 2.57 13.40
C VAL A 353 4.84 1.87 13.22
N GLN A 354 3.79 2.60 12.86
CA GLN A 354 2.46 2.02 12.68
C GLN A 354 2.44 0.99 11.54
N CYS A 355 3.02 1.31 10.38
CA CYS A 355 3.10 0.37 9.25
C CYS A 355 3.90 -0.89 9.61
N LEU A 356 5.07 -0.74 10.23
CA LEU A 356 5.88 -1.88 10.63
C LEU A 356 5.21 -2.71 11.73
N THR A 357 4.49 -2.08 12.66
CA THR A 357 3.70 -2.78 13.68
C THR A 357 2.56 -3.57 13.05
N ASP A 358 1.89 -3.01 12.06
CA ASP A 358 0.82 -3.69 11.33
C ASP A 358 1.34 -4.94 10.60
N ILE A 359 2.51 -4.84 9.96
CA ILE A 359 3.20 -6.00 9.37
C ILE A 359 3.62 -7.01 10.44
N LYS A 360 4.21 -6.56 11.55
CA LYS A 360 4.60 -7.43 12.67
C LYS A 360 3.45 -8.29 13.16
N ASN A 361 2.25 -7.71 13.28
CA ASN A 361 1.08 -8.40 13.79
C ASN A 361 0.57 -9.52 12.86
N LEU A 362 0.94 -9.50 11.57
CA LEU A 362 0.61 -10.59 10.63
C LEU A 362 1.31 -11.90 10.98
N PHE A 363 2.41 -11.85 11.74
CA PHE A 363 3.25 -13.03 12.04
C PHE A 363 2.85 -13.77 13.32
N PHE A 364 1.75 -13.41 13.97
CA PHE A 364 1.28 -14.12 15.17
C PHE A 364 1.24 -15.65 14.93
N PRO A 365 1.74 -16.50 15.85
CA PRO A 365 2.18 -16.22 17.22
C PRO A 365 3.63 -15.69 17.36
N ASN A 366 4.38 -15.55 16.28
CA ASN A 366 5.74 -14.98 16.33
C ASN A 366 5.68 -13.48 16.58
N THR A 367 6.12 -13.07 17.77
CA THR A 367 6.16 -11.67 18.21
C THR A 367 7.44 -10.93 17.83
N GLU A 368 8.42 -11.59 17.21
CA GLU A 368 9.71 -11.02 16.79
C GLU A 368 10.09 -11.45 15.36
N PRO A 369 9.26 -11.13 14.34
CA PRO A 369 9.56 -11.49 12.95
C PRO A 369 10.72 -10.70 12.36
N PHE A 370 10.96 -9.47 12.85
CA PHE A 370 12.03 -8.62 12.36
C PHE A 370 13.36 -8.95 13.02
N TYR A 371 14.26 -9.55 12.24
CA TYR A 371 15.57 -9.98 12.70
C TYR A 371 16.57 -8.81 12.77
N ALA A 372 16.64 -8.00 11.71
CA ALA A 372 17.56 -6.87 11.63
C ALA A 372 16.95 -5.73 10.82
N ALA A 373 17.55 -4.54 10.94
CA ALA A 373 17.12 -3.38 10.18
C ALA A 373 18.31 -2.52 9.74
N PHE A 374 18.21 -1.98 8.53
CA PHE A 374 19.16 -1.03 7.94
C PHE A 374 18.45 0.29 7.69
N GLY A 375 19.03 1.38 8.18
CA GLY A 375 18.54 2.75 7.98
C GLY A 375 19.68 3.76 7.87
N ASN A 376 19.33 5.04 7.81
CA ASN A 376 20.28 6.16 7.69
C ASN A 376 19.98 7.29 8.69
N ARG A 377 18.80 7.32 9.30
CA ARG A 377 18.39 8.39 10.22
C ARG A 377 18.13 7.87 11.63
N PRO A 378 18.32 8.71 12.67
CA PRO A 378 17.90 8.39 14.04
C PRO A 378 16.40 8.06 14.15
N ALA A 379 15.57 8.64 13.28
CA ALA A 379 14.15 8.34 13.18
C ALA A 379 13.87 6.87 12.77
N ASP A 380 14.73 6.29 11.94
CA ASP A 380 14.63 4.88 11.54
C ASP A 380 14.99 3.97 12.71
N VAL A 381 16.09 4.28 13.41
CA VAL A 381 16.51 3.58 14.63
C VAL A 381 15.39 3.57 15.67
N TYR A 382 14.76 4.72 15.90
CA TYR A 382 13.58 4.81 16.77
C TYR A 382 12.47 3.86 16.29
N SER A 383 12.15 3.90 15.00
CA SER A 383 11.07 3.09 14.43
C SER A 383 11.32 1.58 14.57
N TYR A 384 12.54 1.14 14.26
CA TYR A 384 12.94 -0.27 14.35
C TYR A 384 12.96 -0.78 15.79
N LYS A 385 13.40 0.06 16.73
CA LYS A 385 13.36 -0.24 18.16
C LYS A 385 11.92 -0.46 18.65
N GLN A 386 10.97 0.39 18.23
CA GLN A 386 9.56 0.26 18.65
C GLN A 386 8.92 -1.05 18.18
N VAL A 387 9.32 -1.56 17.02
CA VAL A 387 8.78 -2.83 16.51
C VAL A 387 9.53 -4.07 16.99
N GLY A 388 10.52 -3.91 17.86
CA GLY A 388 11.21 -5.01 18.55
C GLY A 388 12.52 -5.45 17.92
N VAL A 389 13.09 -4.71 16.97
CA VAL A 389 14.43 -5.03 16.47
C VAL A 389 15.46 -4.69 17.55
N SER A 390 16.28 -5.66 17.92
CA SER A 390 17.33 -5.48 18.92
C SER A 390 18.39 -4.47 18.45
N LEU A 391 18.93 -3.63 19.35
CA LEU A 391 19.91 -2.58 19.00
C LEU A 391 21.21 -3.13 18.38
N ASN A 392 21.59 -4.37 18.71
CA ASN A 392 22.72 -5.07 18.09
C ASN A 392 22.40 -5.58 16.67
N ARG A 393 21.18 -5.40 16.18
CA ARG A 393 20.76 -5.76 14.82
C ARG A 393 20.20 -4.58 14.03
N ILE A 394 20.37 -3.37 14.55
CA ILE A 394 20.08 -2.13 13.83
C ILE A 394 21.40 -1.54 13.33
N PHE A 395 21.47 -1.32 12.03
CA PHE A 395 22.62 -0.76 11.35
C PHE A 395 22.24 0.57 10.71
N THR A 396 23.05 1.59 10.94
CA THR A 396 22.86 2.93 10.39
C THR A 396 24.01 3.27 9.47
N VAL A 397 23.73 3.67 8.23
CA VAL A 397 24.75 4.08 7.25
C VAL A 397 24.74 5.59 7.06
N ASN A 398 25.91 6.18 6.88
CA ASN A 398 26.04 7.58 6.50
C ASN A 398 26.33 7.74 4.99
N PRO A 399 26.27 8.96 4.41
CA PRO A 399 26.52 9.18 2.98
C PRO A 399 27.91 8.73 2.48
N LYS A 400 28.90 8.58 3.36
CA LYS A 400 30.24 8.05 3.01
C LYS A 400 30.26 6.53 2.86
N GLY A 401 29.21 5.84 3.30
CA GLY A 401 29.12 4.38 3.34
C GLY A 401 29.72 3.75 4.59
N GLU A 402 29.97 4.55 5.62
CA GLU A 402 30.36 4.06 6.94
C GLU A 402 29.11 3.53 7.64
N LEU A 403 29.16 2.26 8.06
CA LEU A 403 28.06 1.55 8.68
C LEU A 403 28.33 1.42 10.18
N VAL A 404 27.38 1.82 11.02
CA VAL A 404 27.49 1.74 12.48
C VAL A 404 26.40 0.81 13.02
N GLN A 405 26.78 -0.05 13.96
CA GLN A 405 25.82 -0.87 14.71
C GLN A 405 25.35 -0.08 15.94
N GLU A 406 24.04 0.11 16.13
CA GLU A 406 23.51 1.05 17.12
C GLU A 406 23.84 0.70 18.59
N HIS A 407 24.02 -0.59 18.91
CA HIS A 407 24.48 -1.02 20.23
C HIS A 407 25.93 -0.62 20.53
N ALA A 408 26.77 -0.52 19.50
CA ALA A 408 28.20 -0.25 19.63
C ALA A 408 28.61 0.88 18.67
N LYS A 409 28.21 2.12 19.01
CA LYS A 409 28.36 3.31 18.16
C LYS A 409 29.81 3.62 17.73
N THR A 410 30.79 3.04 18.40
CA THR A 410 32.22 3.16 18.09
C THR A 410 32.69 2.17 17.01
N ASN A 411 31.91 1.13 16.69
CA ASN A 411 32.24 0.13 15.70
C ASN A 411 31.83 0.61 14.31
N ILE A 412 32.71 1.39 13.68
CA ILE A 412 32.54 1.84 12.30
C ILE A 412 33.00 0.72 11.34
N SER A 413 32.09 0.29 10.49
CA SER A 413 32.29 -0.75 9.48
C SER A 413 31.83 -0.26 8.11
N SER A 414 31.62 -1.18 7.17
CA SER A 414 31.00 -0.93 5.86
C SER A 414 30.16 -2.13 5.46
N TYR A 415 29.29 -1.99 4.46
CA TYR A 415 28.56 -3.15 3.91
C TYR A 415 29.50 -4.28 3.45
N VAL A 416 30.67 -3.93 2.91
CA VAL A 416 31.68 -4.90 2.46
C VAL A 416 32.22 -5.71 3.64
N ARG A 417 32.63 -5.05 4.72
CA ARG A 417 33.13 -5.72 5.93
C ARG A 417 32.05 -6.54 6.62
N LEU A 418 30.82 -6.01 6.71
CA LEU A 418 29.69 -6.78 7.24
C LEU A 418 29.40 -8.04 6.39
N CYS A 419 29.61 -7.95 5.08
CA CYS A 419 29.46 -9.08 4.17
C CYS A 419 30.52 -10.19 4.38
N GLU A 420 31.69 -9.86 4.91
CA GLU A 420 32.75 -10.82 5.24
C GLU A 420 32.37 -11.67 6.47
N VAL A 421 31.69 -11.05 7.44
CA VAL A 421 31.23 -11.71 8.68
C VAL A 421 29.74 -12.09 8.65
N VAL A 422 29.13 -12.13 7.45
CA VAL A 422 27.67 -12.26 7.29
C VAL A 422 27.12 -13.52 7.96
N ASP A 423 27.82 -14.65 7.90
CA ASP A 423 27.33 -15.91 8.47
C ASP A 423 27.33 -15.92 10.01
N HIS A 424 28.12 -15.04 10.64
CA HIS A 424 28.10 -14.85 12.09
C HIS A 424 26.95 -13.93 12.51
N VAL A 425 26.68 -12.89 11.72
CA VAL A 425 25.65 -11.88 12.04
C VAL A 425 24.26 -12.35 11.63
N PHE A 426 24.17 -13.05 10.50
CA PHE A 426 23.00 -13.61 9.84
C PHE A 426 23.25 -15.11 9.58
N PRO A 427 23.26 -15.96 10.62
CA PRO A 427 23.48 -17.40 10.47
C PRO A 427 22.41 -18.03 9.57
N LEU A 428 22.80 -19.12 8.90
CA LEU A 428 21.88 -19.91 8.08
C LEU A 428 20.67 -20.36 8.89
N LEU A 429 19.47 -20.01 8.44
CA LEU A 429 18.23 -20.51 9.02
C LEU A 429 18.04 -21.97 8.60
N LYS A 430 18.13 -22.90 9.56
CA LYS A 430 17.86 -24.32 9.31
C LYS A 430 16.43 -24.47 8.78
N ARG A 431 16.28 -25.01 7.57
CA ARG A 431 14.95 -25.42 7.07
C ARG A 431 14.50 -26.62 7.89
N SER A 432 13.25 -26.62 8.34
CA SER A 432 12.60 -27.74 9.03
C SER A 432 12.66 -29.09 8.26
N HIS A 433 13.09 -29.06 6.99
CA HIS A 433 13.21 -30.24 6.12
C HIS A 433 14.63 -30.49 5.57
N SER A 434 15.66 -29.83 6.10
CA SER A 434 17.05 -30.18 5.81
C SER A 434 17.79 -30.36 7.11
N SER A 435 17.74 -31.57 7.66
CA SER A 435 18.84 -32.02 8.51
C SER A 435 20.10 -31.98 7.66
N ASP A 436 21.04 -31.10 8.00
CA ASP A 436 22.39 -31.04 7.41
C ASP A 436 23.22 -32.31 7.65
N PHE A 437 22.60 -33.33 8.25
CA PHE A 437 23.02 -34.72 8.18
C PHE A 437 21.99 -35.48 7.33
N PRO A 438 22.40 -36.19 6.27
CA PRO A 438 21.55 -37.13 5.53
C PRO A 438 21.04 -38.33 6.37
N CYS A 439 21.21 -38.30 7.69
CA CYS A 439 21.16 -39.45 8.59
C CYS A 439 20.36 -39.24 9.88
N SER A 440 19.39 -38.31 9.96
CA SER A 440 18.49 -38.33 11.14
C SER A 440 17.69 -39.64 11.22
N ASP A 441 17.43 -40.24 10.06
CA ASP A 441 16.52 -41.38 9.93
C ASP A 441 17.26 -42.71 9.63
N THR A 442 18.60 -42.71 9.64
CA THR A 442 19.41 -43.92 9.46
C THR A 442 20.13 -44.29 10.75
N PHE A 443 19.97 -45.56 11.13
CA PHE A 443 20.63 -46.19 12.27
C PHE A 443 22.15 -46.03 12.16
N SER A 444 22.75 -45.17 13.00
CA SER A 444 24.21 -44.95 13.05
C SER A 444 24.77 -45.20 14.45
N ASN A 445 26.08 -45.42 14.57
CA ASN A 445 26.76 -45.56 15.86
C ASN A 445 26.66 -44.32 16.76
N PHE A 446 26.38 -43.14 16.19
CA PHE A 446 26.26 -41.90 16.95
C PHE A 446 24.84 -41.68 17.50
N THR A 447 23.81 -42.14 16.77
CA THR A 447 22.39 -41.90 17.08
C THR A 447 21.68 -43.10 17.71
N PHE A 448 22.07 -44.34 17.40
CA PHE A 448 21.31 -45.53 17.80
C PHE A 448 22.10 -46.53 18.66
N TRP A 449 23.40 -46.70 18.42
CA TRP A 449 24.22 -47.72 19.11
C TRP A 449 25.04 -47.19 20.30
N ARG A 450 24.76 -45.97 20.79
CA ARG A 450 25.38 -45.50 22.03
C ARG A 450 24.72 -46.18 23.22
N GLU A 451 25.54 -46.76 24.08
CA GLU A 451 25.09 -47.16 25.42
C GLU A 451 24.54 -45.93 26.13
N PRO A 452 23.33 -46.01 26.73
CA PRO A 452 22.80 -44.91 27.52
C PRO A 452 23.77 -44.57 28.65
N PRO A 453 23.96 -43.29 28.97
CA PRO A 453 24.79 -42.91 30.11
C PRO A 453 24.28 -43.61 31.37
N PRO A 454 25.17 -44.08 32.25
CA PRO A 454 24.74 -44.75 33.47
C PRO A 454 23.80 -43.85 34.27
N PRO A 455 22.77 -44.42 34.92
CA PRO A 455 21.85 -43.65 35.74
C PRO A 455 22.64 -42.87 36.80
N PHE A 456 22.34 -41.57 36.93
CA PHE A 456 22.92 -40.74 37.97
C PHE A 456 22.35 -41.20 39.31
N GLU A 457 23.13 -41.91 40.12
CA GLU A 457 22.76 -42.23 41.49
C GLU A 457 22.74 -40.94 42.31
N ASN A 458 21.55 -40.46 42.64
CA ASN A 458 21.37 -39.48 43.70
C ASN A 458 21.79 -40.18 45.00
N GLN A 459 22.95 -39.81 45.53
CA GLN A 459 23.27 -40.08 46.93
C GLN A 459 22.34 -39.21 47.78
N ASP A 460 21.19 -39.78 48.12
CA ASP A 460 20.34 -39.30 49.20
C ASP A 460 21.15 -39.33 50.50
N VAL A 461 21.58 -38.15 50.93
CA VAL A 461 22.11 -37.92 52.28
C VAL A 461 20.93 -38.00 53.25
N HIS A 462 20.52 -39.21 53.59
CA HIS A 462 19.76 -39.49 54.80
C HIS A 462 20.74 -39.86 55.92
N SER A 463 21.26 -38.87 56.61
CA SER A 463 21.81 -39.06 57.96
C SER A 463 20.79 -38.58 58.98
N ALA A 464 19.96 -39.51 59.46
CA ALA A 464 19.21 -39.36 60.69
C ALA A 464 19.78 -40.32 61.75
N SER A 465 20.32 -39.73 62.82
CA SER A 465 20.27 -40.20 64.22
C SER A 465 20.56 -41.67 64.54
N ALA A 466 21.70 -41.93 65.17
CA ALA A 466 21.79 -42.69 66.42
C ALA A 466 23.00 -42.20 67.24
#